data_AF-A0A946FIG0-F1
#
_entry.id   AF-A0A946FIG0-F1
#
_cell.length_a   1.000
_cell.length_b   1.000
_cell.length_c   1.000
_cell.angle_alpha   90.00
_cell.angle_beta   90.00
_cell.angle_gamma   90.00
#
_symmetry.space_group_name_H-M   'P 1'
#
loop_
_entity.id
_entity.type
_entity.pdbx_description
1 polymer ?
#
loop_
_entity_poly.entity_id
_entity_poly.type
_entity_poly.pdbx_seq_one_letter_code
_entity_poly.pdbx_strand_id
1 'polypeptide(L)'
;MALTETRRQTLTTTSRLRLALTPAMKQSLQIMAWRNHQITRFIRDLAVDNPFLDVHYPELSNKRAADMPVDFPFSAGMALDRPDISLHAHLMTEIGLLFPVGLSRSVAMALIEHITPAGWLDGDAAATAARYGMRGAQYETLLGQLQQIEPVGLFARNLTECLALQLKEQGEIDADMQTLLTHLPVLLDKGLDGLVRATRLSADKVHMLLKRLRHLDPKPGARFLADDGDIYRPDLIVSYKD
;
A
#
# COMPACT_ATOMS: atom_id res chain seq x y z
N MET A 1 29.02 88.97 -18.43
CA MET A 1 28.30 88.56 -19.66
C MET A 1 28.28 87.04 -19.71
N ALA A 2 27.05 86.50 -19.83
CA ALA A 2 26.65 85.14 -20.23
C ALA A 2 27.17 83.92 -19.45
N LEU A 3 26.25 83.38 -18.65
CA LEU A 3 26.19 82.01 -18.13
C LEU A 3 25.95 81.02 -19.28
N THR A 4 26.64 79.88 -19.26
CA THR A 4 26.16 78.64 -19.90
C THR A 4 26.53 77.47 -19.01
N GLU A 5 25.68 77.22 -18.03
CA GLU A 5 25.75 76.07 -17.13
C GLU A 5 24.94 74.94 -17.75
N THR A 6 25.66 73.92 -18.23
CA THR A 6 25.13 72.79 -19.00
C THR A 6 24.29 71.87 -18.11
N ARG A 7 22.96 71.93 -18.28
CA ARG A 7 21.97 71.10 -17.57
C ARG A 7 22.11 69.63 -17.95
N ARG A 8 22.69 68.81 -17.07
CA ARG A 8 22.64 67.34 -17.16
C ARG A 8 21.22 66.85 -16.85
N GLN A 9 20.55 66.29 -17.84
CA GLN A 9 19.30 65.54 -17.65
C GLN A 9 19.65 64.07 -17.47
N THR A 10 19.40 63.53 -16.28
CA THR A 10 19.50 62.09 -15.98
C THR A 10 18.19 61.42 -16.40
N LEU A 11 18.22 60.65 -17.49
CA LEU A 11 17.10 59.82 -17.95
C LEU A 11 17.20 58.44 -17.30
N THR A 12 16.38 58.19 -16.29
CA THR A 12 16.25 56.87 -15.66
C THR A 12 15.37 55.99 -16.54
N THR A 13 15.96 55.02 -17.24
CA THR A 13 15.22 54.11 -18.12
C THR A 13 14.92 52.81 -17.36
N THR A 14 13.67 52.59 -16.96
CA THR A 14 13.23 51.35 -16.29
C THR A 14 12.77 50.34 -17.34
N SER A 15 13.64 49.39 -17.71
CA SER A 15 13.28 48.27 -18.57
C SER A 15 12.46 47.23 -17.78
N ARG A 16 11.23 46.96 -18.21
CA ARG A 16 10.41 45.83 -17.74
C ARG A 16 10.52 44.71 -18.78
N LEU A 17 11.31 43.68 -18.47
CA LEU A 17 11.39 42.45 -19.27
C LEU A 17 10.06 41.70 -19.20
N ARG A 18 9.31 41.68 -20.30
CA ARG A 18 8.20 40.72 -20.51
C ARG A 18 8.81 39.42 -21.04
N LEU A 19 8.77 38.35 -20.25
CA LEU A 19 9.21 37.02 -20.67
C LEU A 19 8.29 36.51 -21.79
N ALA A 20 8.80 36.50 -23.03
CA ALA A 20 8.21 35.73 -24.11
C ALA A 20 8.72 34.29 -24.00
N LEU A 21 7.82 33.34 -23.75
CA LEU A 21 8.16 31.91 -23.69
C LEU A 21 8.68 31.45 -25.05
N THR A 22 9.94 31.03 -25.12
CA THR A 22 10.50 30.43 -26.33
C THR A 22 9.97 29.00 -26.52
N PRO A 23 9.94 28.46 -27.75
CA PRO A 23 9.48 27.09 -28.02
C PRO A 23 10.18 26.02 -27.17
N ALA A 24 11.48 26.19 -26.90
CA ALA A 24 12.26 25.33 -26.02
C ALA A 24 11.76 25.37 -24.56
N MET A 25 11.43 26.56 -24.03
CA MET A 25 10.87 26.69 -22.69
C MET A 25 9.46 26.06 -22.59
N LYS A 26 8.66 26.13 -23.66
CA LYS A 26 7.35 25.48 -23.73
C LYS A 26 7.47 23.95 -23.75
N GLN A 27 8.49 23.43 -24.43
CA GLN A 27 8.78 22.00 -24.51
C GLN A 27 9.33 21.46 -23.17
N SER A 28 10.22 22.18 -22.49
CA SER A 28 10.68 21.82 -21.13
C SER A 28 9.55 21.82 -20.11
N LEU A 29 8.60 22.75 -20.20
CA LEU A 29 7.41 22.77 -19.32
C LEU A 29 6.48 21.58 -19.57
N GLN A 30 6.38 21.11 -20.82
CA GLN A 30 5.59 19.92 -21.15
C GLN A 30 6.26 18.64 -20.62
N ILE A 31 7.58 18.52 -20.77
CA ILE A 31 8.33 17.35 -20.25
C ILE A 31 8.23 17.27 -18.72
N MET A 32 8.32 18.40 -18.01
CA MET A 32 8.11 18.41 -16.54
C MET A 32 6.68 18.06 -16.12
N ALA A 33 5.70 18.23 -17.00
CA ALA A 33 4.30 17.90 -16.74
C ALA A 33 3.91 16.48 -17.17
N TRP A 34 4.85 15.67 -17.66
CA TRP A 34 4.58 14.32 -18.16
C TRP A 34 4.72 13.26 -17.08
N ARG A 35 3.86 12.24 -17.16
CA ARG A 35 4.00 11.01 -16.36
C ARG A 35 5.08 10.13 -16.98
N ASN A 36 5.77 9.31 -16.18
CA ASN A 36 6.92 8.50 -16.62
C ASN A 36 6.68 7.72 -17.93
N HIS A 37 5.52 7.09 -18.10
CA HIS A 37 5.18 6.37 -19.34
C HIS A 37 5.17 7.24 -20.61
N GLN A 38 4.82 8.53 -20.50
CA GLN A 38 4.80 9.47 -21.62
C GLN A 38 6.24 9.87 -22.01
N ILE A 39 7.11 10.02 -21.01
CA ILE A 39 8.54 10.29 -21.21
C ILE A 39 9.21 9.06 -21.85
N THR A 40 8.95 7.85 -21.36
CA THR A 40 9.49 6.60 -21.93
C THR A 40 9.09 6.43 -23.40
N ARG A 41 7.82 6.70 -23.73
CA ARG A 41 7.34 6.61 -25.12
C ARG A 41 8.02 7.65 -26.01
N PHE A 42 8.11 8.90 -25.54
CA PHE A 42 8.73 9.98 -26.30
C PHE A 42 10.23 9.74 -26.56
N ILE A 43 10.98 9.24 -25.58
CA ILE A 43 12.40 8.90 -25.75
C ILE A 43 12.57 7.70 -26.69
N ARG A 44 11.66 6.71 -26.63
CA ARG A 44 11.66 5.59 -27.59
C ARG A 44 11.46 6.09 -29.02
N ASP A 45 10.50 6.98 -29.23
CA ASP A 45 10.21 7.55 -30.54
C ASP A 45 11.41 8.39 -31.04
N LEU A 46 12.08 9.13 -30.16
CA LEU A 46 13.29 9.90 -30.51
C LEU A 46 14.53 9.04 -30.80
N ALA A 47 14.68 7.89 -30.14
CA ALA A 47 15.81 6.99 -30.37
C ALA A 47 15.75 6.29 -31.72
N VAL A 48 14.55 6.11 -32.29
CA VAL A 48 14.37 5.58 -33.65
C VAL A 48 14.96 6.54 -34.70
N ASP A 49 14.87 7.85 -34.45
CA ASP A 49 15.26 8.90 -35.39
C ASP A 49 16.64 9.50 -35.11
N ASN A 50 17.33 9.12 -34.03
CA ASN A 50 18.64 9.66 -33.65
C ASN A 50 19.69 8.55 -33.47
N PRO A 51 20.54 8.32 -34.50
CA PRO A 51 21.56 7.26 -34.50
C PRO A 51 22.61 7.35 -33.38
N PHE A 52 22.68 8.47 -32.66
CA PHE A 52 23.61 8.70 -31.56
C PHE A 52 22.98 8.48 -30.17
N LEU A 53 21.69 8.15 -30.09
CA LEU A 53 21.00 7.91 -28.83
C LEU A 53 20.85 6.39 -28.60
N ASP A 54 21.55 5.85 -27.61
CA ASP A 54 21.46 4.44 -27.24
C ASP A 54 20.59 4.28 -25.99
N VAL A 55 19.42 3.64 -26.13
CA VAL A 55 18.45 3.48 -25.05
C VAL A 55 18.60 2.12 -24.41
N HIS A 56 19.30 2.07 -23.28
CA HIS A 56 19.41 0.86 -22.47
C HIS A 56 18.22 0.71 -21.53
N TYR A 57 17.35 -0.24 -21.84
CA TYR A 57 16.45 -0.80 -20.84
C TYR A 57 17.26 -1.75 -19.95
N PRO A 58 17.13 -1.70 -18.62
CA PRO A 58 17.80 -2.66 -17.75
C PRO A 58 17.29 -4.06 -18.07
N GLU A 59 18.11 -4.88 -18.72
CA GLU A 59 17.76 -6.27 -19.00
C GLU A 59 17.67 -7.04 -17.68
N LEU A 60 16.57 -7.78 -17.50
CA LEU A 60 16.47 -8.87 -16.53
C LEU A 60 17.44 -9.98 -16.97
N SER A 61 18.74 -9.80 -16.73
CA SER A 61 19.80 -10.71 -17.14
C SER A 61 19.72 -12.02 -16.35
N ASN A 62 18.85 -12.93 -16.80
CA ASN A 62 18.81 -14.30 -16.33
C ASN A 62 19.85 -15.15 -17.08
N LYS A 63 21.15 -14.89 -16.86
CA LYS A 63 22.25 -15.63 -17.50
C LYS A 63 22.56 -16.99 -16.87
N ARG A 64 21.58 -17.67 -16.27
CA ARG A 64 21.73 -19.04 -15.74
C ARG A 64 20.59 -20.00 -16.11
N ALA A 65 19.79 -19.66 -17.12
CA ALA A 65 18.70 -20.53 -17.58
C ALA A 65 19.11 -21.61 -18.60
N ALA A 66 20.37 -21.68 -19.04
CA ALA A 66 20.75 -22.52 -20.19
C ALA A 66 21.16 -23.97 -19.87
N ASP A 67 21.33 -24.38 -18.60
CA ASP A 67 21.97 -25.67 -18.29
C ASP A 67 21.35 -26.47 -17.12
N MET A 68 20.03 -26.40 -16.88
CA MET A 68 19.37 -27.27 -15.88
C MET A 68 18.17 -28.04 -16.44
N PRO A 69 17.98 -29.32 -16.08
CA PRO A 69 16.88 -30.16 -16.56
C PRO A 69 15.54 -29.65 -16.02
N VAL A 70 14.55 -29.66 -16.90
CA VAL A 70 13.22 -29.10 -16.69
C VAL A 70 12.35 -30.13 -15.97
N ASP A 71 12.39 -30.20 -14.64
CA ASP A 71 11.34 -30.85 -13.85
C ASP A 71 11.34 -30.34 -12.38
N PHE A 72 10.19 -29.78 -11.97
CA PHE A 72 9.79 -29.22 -10.66
C PHE A 72 10.15 -27.75 -10.31
N PRO A 73 9.14 -26.91 -9.96
CA PRO A 73 9.32 -25.49 -9.67
C PRO A 73 9.51 -25.21 -8.18
N PHE A 74 10.35 -24.21 -7.87
CA PHE A 74 10.52 -23.54 -6.57
C PHE A 74 11.32 -24.37 -5.53
N SER A 75 12.48 -23.99 -5.00
CA SER A 75 13.20 -22.72 -4.84
C SER A 75 14.61 -23.05 -4.30
N ALA A 76 15.61 -22.18 -4.47
CA ALA A 76 16.69 -21.97 -3.48
C ALA A 76 17.77 -21.02 -4.03
N GLY A 77 17.72 -19.77 -3.59
CA GLY A 77 18.77 -18.79 -3.88
C GLY A 77 18.34 -17.35 -3.61
N MET A 78 17.81 -17.06 -2.42
CA MET A 78 17.57 -15.68 -2.00
C MET A 78 18.03 -15.45 -0.56
N ALA A 79 18.97 -14.53 -0.43
CA ALA A 79 19.04 -13.66 0.74
C ALA A 79 19.39 -12.25 0.25
N LEU A 80 18.47 -11.32 0.54
CA LEU A 80 18.58 -9.85 0.53
C LEU A 80 18.20 -9.10 -0.76
N ASP A 81 16.94 -9.26 -1.17
CA ASP A 81 16.03 -8.13 -1.46
C ASP A 81 14.65 -8.66 -1.09
N ARG A 82 13.91 -8.05 -0.16
CA ARG A 82 12.56 -8.55 0.15
C ARG A 82 11.70 -8.27 -1.09
N PRO A 83 11.18 -9.27 -1.82
CA PRO A 83 10.06 -8.97 -2.69
C PRO A 83 8.95 -8.53 -1.73
N ASP A 84 8.49 -7.29 -1.81
CA ASP A 84 7.30 -6.85 -1.10
C ASP A 84 6.12 -7.64 -1.69
N ILE A 85 5.88 -8.84 -1.15
CA ILE A 85 4.79 -9.71 -1.58
C ILE A 85 3.51 -8.94 -1.25
N SER A 86 2.77 -8.53 -2.28
CA SER A 86 1.48 -7.85 -2.08
C SER A 86 0.54 -8.67 -1.20
N LEU A 87 -0.35 -8.00 -0.46
CA LEU A 87 -1.34 -8.66 0.41
C LEU A 87 -2.11 -9.75 -0.34
N HIS A 88 -2.57 -9.46 -1.57
CA HIS A 88 -3.28 -10.43 -2.39
C HIS A 88 -2.41 -11.64 -2.75
N ALA A 89 -1.16 -11.43 -3.17
CA ALA A 89 -0.27 -12.54 -3.50
C ALA A 89 0.01 -13.44 -2.27
N HIS A 90 0.19 -12.82 -1.10
CA HIS A 90 0.34 -13.55 0.17
C HIS A 90 -0.89 -14.41 0.46
N LEU A 91 -2.09 -13.80 0.44
CA LEU A 91 -3.34 -14.51 0.69
C LEU A 91 -3.62 -15.62 -0.31
N MET A 92 -3.30 -15.41 -1.59
CA MET A 92 -3.48 -16.43 -2.63
C MET A 92 -2.64 -17.67 -2.35
N THR A 93 -1.39 -17.48 -1.93
CA THR A 93 -0.48 -18.56 -1.53
C THR A 93 -1.02 -19.28 -0.30
N GLU A 94 -1.33 -18.55 0.77
CA GLU A 94 -1.79 -19.12 2.06
C GLU A 94 -3.09 -19.91 1.89
N ILE A 95 -4.08 -19.37 1.17
CA ILE A 95 -5.33 -20.08 0.88
C ILE A 95 -5.07 -21.31 -0.01
N GLY A 96 -4.12 -21.21 -0.94
CA GLY A 96 -3.72 -22.33 -1.78
C GLY A 96 -3.11 -23.51 -1.00
N LEU A 97 -2.47 -23.23 0.14
CA LEU A 97 -1.90 -24.22 1.06
C LEU A 97 -2.95 -24.74 2.06
N LEU A 98 -3.81 -23.87 2.57
CA LEU A 98 -4.79 -24.18 3.61
C LEU A 98 -6.00 -24.96 3.08
N PHE A 99 -6.42 -24.70 1.82
CA PHE A 99 -7.63 -25.29 1.26
C PHE A 99 -7.35 -26.19 0.05
N PRO A 100 -7.86 -27.43 0.04
CA PRO A 100 -7.85 -28.26 -1.16
C PRO A 100 -8.71 -27.63 -2.28
N VAL A 101 -8.47 -28.05 -3.52
CA VAL A 101 -9.26 -27.61 -4.67
C VAL A 101 -10.74 -27.97 -4.46
N GLY A 102 -11.63 -26.97 -4.55
CA GLY A 102 -13.06 -27.16 -4.31
C GLY A 102 -13.80 -25.85 -4.06
N LEU A 103 -15.03 -25.97 -3.55
CA LEU A 103 -15.90 -24.82 -3.29
C LEU A 103 -15.30 -23.87 -2.25
N SER A 104 -14.80 -24.38 -1.11
CA SER A 104 -14.22 -23.56 -0.05
C SER A 104 -13.05 -22.70 -0.53
N ARG A 105 -12.15 -23.28 -1.34
CA ARG A 105 -11.04 -22.52 -1.95
C ARG A 105 -11.55 -21.47 -2.93
N SER A 106 -12.55 -21.80 -3.74
CA SER A 106 -13.14 -20.85 -4.70
C SER A 106 -13.80 -19.66 -4.00
N VAL A 107 -14.53 -19.91 -2.91
CA VAL A 107 -15.13 -18.87 -2.07
C VAL A 107 -14.03 -18.06 -1.37
N ALA A 108 -13.03 -18.71 -0.79
CA ALA A 108 -11.90 -18.02 -0.16
C ALA A 108 -11.16 -17.09 -1.13
N MET A 109 -10.90 -17.53 -2.36
CA MET A 109 -10.35 -16.68 -3.43
C MET A 109 -11.24 -15.48 -3.71
N ALA A 110 -12.55 -15.67 -3.83
CA ALA A 110 -13.49 -14.57 -4.06
C ALA A 110 -13.53 -13.57 -2.89
N LEU A 111 -13.31 -14.02 -1.66
CA LEU A 111 -13.25 -13.16 -0.47
C LEU A 111 -11.99 -12.28 -0.42
N ILE A 112 -10.92 -12.64 -1.15
CA ILE A 112 -9.71 -11.80 -1.24
C ILE A 112 -10.05 -10.42 -1.84
N GLU A 113 -10.95 -10.38 -2.83
CA GLU A 113 -11.38 -9.13 -3.50
C GLU A 113 -12.10 -8.15 -2.56
N HIS A 114 -12.63 -8.66 -1.44
CA HIS A 114 -13.32 -7.87 -0.42
C HIS A 114 -12.40 -7.43 0.71
N ILE A 115 -11.10 -7.75 0.64
CA ILE A 115 -10.15 -7.33 1.66
C ILE A 115 -9.68 -5.90 1.39
N THR A 116 -9.84 -5.06 2.40
CA THR A 116 -9.32 -3.69 2.40
C THR A 116 -7.81 -3.69 2.58
N PRO A 117 -7.09 -2.59 2.24
CA PRO A 117 -5.65 -2.46 2.51
C PRO A 117 -5.27 -2.60 4.00
N ALA A 118 -6.23 -2.37 4.91
CA ALA A 118 -6.03 -2.59 6.34
C ALA A 118 -6.06 -4.08 6.73
N GLY A 119 -6.57 -4.96 5.85
CA GLY A 119 -6.71 -6.40 6.10
C GLY A 119 -8.12 -6.82 6.56
N TRP A 120 -9.10 -5.93 6.53
CA TRP A 120 -10.48 -6.21 6.94
C TRP A 120 -11.39 -6.49 5.76
N LEU A 121 -12.41 -7.32 5.97
CA LEU A 121 -13.47 -7.57 5.00
C LEU A 121 -14.45 -6.39 4.95
N ASP A 122 -14.86 -6.03 3.74
CA ASP A 122 -16.00 -5.14 3.54
C ASP A 122 -17.35 -5.84 3.83
N GLY A 123 -18.44 -5.08 3.74
CA GLY A 123 -19.79 -5.57 4.02
C GLY A 123 -20.39 -6.50 2.97
N ASP A 124 -19.78 -6.67 1.79
CA ASP A 124 -20.31 -7.47 0.69
C ASP A 124 -19.75 -8.90 0.67
N ALA A 125 -18.67 -9.16 1.41
CA ALA A 125 -18.05 -10.47 1.57
C ALA A 125 -19.04 -11.63 1.82
N ALA A 126 -20.00 -11.45 2.74
CA ALA A 126 -21.00 -12.48 3.06
C ALA A 126 -22.01 -12.70 1.91
N ALA A 127 -22.37 -11.63 1.19
CA ALA A 127 -23.25 -11.74 0.03
C ALA A 127 -22.54 -12.40 -1.15
N THR A 128 -21.24 -12.14 -1.34
CA THR A 128 -20.41 -12.84 -2.32
C THR A 128 -20.35 -14.34 -2.01
N ALA A 129 -20.05 -14.76 -0.77
CA ALA A 129 -20.08 -16.18 -0.41
C ALA A 129 -21.46 -16.84 -0.67
N ALA A 130 -22.54 -16.11 -0.39
CA ALA A 130 -23.90 -16.58 -0.65
C ALA A 130 -24.18 -16.84 -2.15
N ARG A 131 -23.56 -16.10 -3.07
CA ARG A 131 -23.68 -16.34 -4.53
C ARG A 131 -23.06 -17.67 -4.95
N TYR A 132 -22.07 -18.16 -4.22
CA TYR A 132 -21.48 -19.50 -4.40
C TYR A 132 -22.25 -20.61 -3.67
N GLY A 133 -23.36 -20.28 -3.01
CA GLY A 133 -24.17 -21.24 -2.25
C GLY A 133 -23.73 -21.45 -0.81
N MET A 134 -22.64 -20.80 -0.36
CA MET A 134 -22.13 -20.91 1.01
C MET A 134 -22.81 -19.88 1.92
N ARG A 135 -23.55 -20.34 2.94
CA ARG A 135 -24.31 -19.46 3.86
C ARG A 135 -24.25 -19.96 5.30
N GLY A 136 -24.54 -19.07 6.24
CA GLY A 136 -24.70 -19.39 7.66
C GLY A 136 -23.47 -20.09 8.24
N ALA A 137 -23.66 -21.27 8.83
CA ALA A 137 -22.60 -22.02 9.52
C ALA A 137 -21.42 -22.38 8.59
N GLN A 138 -21.67 -22.67 7.32
CA GLN A 138 -20.60 -23.01 6.37
C GLN A 138 -19.68 -21.81 6.11
N TYR A 139 -20.27 -20.62 5.97
CA TYR A 139 -19.51 -19.38 5.80
C TYR A 139 -18.70 -19.05 7.06
N GLU A 140 -19.31 -19.13 8.25
CA GLU A 140 -18.60 -18.86 9.51
C GLU A 140 -17.45 -19.86 9.75
N THR A 141 -17.60 -21.11 9.31
CA THR A 141 -16.52 -22.12 9.39
C THR A 141 -15.36 -21.75 8.47
N LEU A 142 -15.66 -21.40 7.21
CA LEU A 142 -14.64 -20.95 6.26
C LEU A 142 -13.93 -19.68 6.76
N LEU A 143 -14.70 -18.70 7.22
CA LEU A 143 -14.18 -17.44 7.74
C LEU A 143 -13.27 -17.68 8.94
N GLY A 144 -13.67 -18.56 9.87
CA GLY A 144 -12.85 -18.93 11.02
C GLY A 144 -11.51 -19.55 10.62
N GLN A 145 -11.45 -20.34 9.53
CA GLN A 145 -10.20 -20.86 8.98
C GLN A 145 -9.36 -19.78 8.31
N LEU A 146 -9.98 -18.88 7.55
CA LEU A 146 -9.29 -17.75 6.91
C LEU A 146 -8.68 -16.79 7.92
N GLN A 147 -9.35 -16.58 9.06
CA GLN A 147 -8.87 -15.72 10.15
C GLN A 147 -7.66 -16.30 10.91
N GLN A 148 -7.24 -17.54 10.61
CA GLN A 148 -5.99 -18.13 11.11
C GLN A 148 -4.78 -17.84 10.21
N ILE A 149 -4.99 -17.21 9.05
CA ILE A 149 -3.90 -16.82 8.15
C ILE A 149 -3.08 -15.70 8.82
N GLU A 150 -1.76 -15.86 8.84
CA GLU A 150 -0.84 -14.85 9.34
C GLU A 150 -0.70 -13.69 8.35
N PRO A 151 -0.67 -12.42 8.79
CA PRO A 151 -0.80 -11.93 10.16
C PRO A 151 -2.22 -12.08 10.75
N VAL A 152 -2.29 -12.49 12.02
CA VAL A 152 -3.57 -12.61 12.75
C VAL A 152 -4.36 -11.29 12.75
N GLY A 153 -5.67 -11.41 12.51
CA GLY A 153 -6.58 -10.28 12.38
C GLY A 153 -6.89 -9.89 10.93
N LEU A 154 -6.29 -10.57 9.95
CA LEU A 154 -6.77 -10.58 8.57
C LEU A 154 -8.17 -11.23 8.49
N PHE A 155 -8.95 -10.82 7.49
CA PHE A 155 -10.35 -11.26 7.30
C PHE A 155 -11.29 -10.91 8.46
N ALA A 156 -10.93 -9.98 9.34
CA ALA A 156 -11.84 -9.44 10.34
C ALA A 156 -12.91 -8.55 9.67
N ARG A 157 -14.15 -8.57 10.14
CA ARG A 157 -15.25 -7.72 9.62
C ARG A 157 -15.19 -6.29 10.16
N ASN A 158 -14.50 -6.10 11.29
CA ASN A 158 -14.34 -4.81 11.93
C ASN A 158 -13.12 -4.82 12.87
N LEU A 159 -12.77 -3.62 13.37
CA LEU A 159 -11.66 -3.43 14.32
C LEU A 159 -11.81 -4.28 15.58
N THR A 160 -13.03 -4.36 16.15
CA THR A 160 -13.26 -5.14 17.38
C THR A 160 -12.96 -6.62 17.17
N GLU A 161 -13.39 -7.19 16.06
CA GLU A 161 -13.10 -8.58 15.69
C GLU A 161 -11.61 -8.78 15.42
N CYS A 162 -10.97 -7.84 14.71
CA CYS A 162 -9.53 -7.88 14.45
C CYS A 162 -8.71 -7.98 15.74
N LEU A 163 -8.98 -7.09 16.71
CA LEU A 163 -8.29 -7.08 18.00
C LEU A 163 -8.65 -8.32 18.85
N ALA A 164 -9.89 -8.79 18.78
CA ALA A 164 -10.31 -10.00 19.49
C ALA A 164 -9.56 -11.25 18.99
N LEU A 165 -9.36 -11.37 17.66
CA LEU A 165 -8.60 -12.47 17.06
C LEU A 165 -7.14 -12.45 17.52
N GLN A 166 -6.51 -11.28 17.53
CA GLN A 166 -5.12 -11.13 17.98
C GLN A 166 -4.94 -11.48 19.47
N LEU A 167 -5.85 -11.03 20.33
CA LEU A 167 -5.83 -11.37 21.76
C LEU A 167 -6.08 -12.86 22.00
N LYS A 168 -6.95 -13.48 21.20
CA LYS A 168 -7.22 -14.92 21.27
C LYS A 168 -5.98 -15.73 20.95
N GLU A 169 -5.22 -15.34 19.93
CA GLU A 169 -3.96 -16.00 19.56
C GLU A 169 -2.91 -15.87 20.67
N GLN A 170 -2.79 -14.70 21.30
CA GLN A 170 -1.87 -14.46 22.41
C GLN A 170 -2.29 -15.14 23.72
N GLY A 171 -3.50 -15.72 23.80
CA GLY A 171 -4.05 -16.27 25.05
C GLY A 171 -4.36 -15.21 26.11
N GLU A 172 -4.48 -13.95 25.71
CA GLU A 172 -4.60 -12.77 26.58
C GLU A 172 -6.05 -12.23 26.68
N ILE A 173 -7.04 -13.07 26.39
CA ILE A 173 -8.45 -12.68 26.35
C ILE A 173 -9.19 -12.94 27.66
N ASP A 174 -9.14 -11.95 28.55
CA ASP A 174 -9.82 -11.97 29.85
C ASP A 174 -11.30 -11.52 29.73
N ALA A 175 -12.16 -11.87 30.70
CA ALA A 175 -13.57 -11.44 30.71
C ALA A 175 -13.74 -9.90 30.69
N ASP A 176 -12.86 -9.18 31.37
CA ASP A 176 -12.86 -7.71 31.35
C ASP A 176 -12.46 -7.16 29.97
N MET A 177 -11.53 -7.82 29.27
CA MET A 177 -11.10 -7.45 27.93
C MET A 177 -12.23 -7.67 26.92
N GLN A 178 -12.95 -8.79 27.01
CA GLN A 178 -14.14 -9.05 26.18
C GLN A 178 -15.23 -8.00 26.40
N THR A 179 -15.45 -7.60 27.66
CA THR A 179 -16.40 -6.54 28.01
C THR A 179 -15.97 -5.20 27.41
N LEU A 180 -14.67 -4.87 27.48
CA LEU A 180 -14.12 -3.66 26.87
C LEU A 180 -14.30 -3.65 25.34
N LEU A 181 -13.97 -4.75 24.65
CA LEU A 181 -14.08 -4.89 23.20
C LEU A 181 -15.53 -4.70 22.73
N THR A 182 -16.49 -5.27 23.44
CA THR A 182 -17.93 -5.13 23.14
C THR A 182 -18.39 -3.67 23.19
N HIS A 183 -17.83 -2.88 24.10
CA HIS A 183 -18.15 -1.45 24.26
C HIS A 183 -17.16 -0.51 23.59
N LEU A 184 -16.16 -1.03 22.87
CA LEU A 184 -15.14 -0.21 22.20
C LEU A 184 -15.72 0.85 21.24
N PRO A 185 -16.82 0.60 20.50
CA PRO A 185 -17.45 1.64 19.68
C PRO A 185 -17.90 2.87 20.49
N VAL A 186 -18.28 2.70 21.76
CA VAL A 186 -18.70 3.80 22.65
C VAL A 186 -17.56 4.78 22.90
N LEU A 187 -16.30 4.33 22.80
CA LEU A 187 -15.13 5.18 22.94
C LEU A 187 -15.12 6.29 21.87
N LEU A 188 -15.56 5.98 20.65
CA LEU A 188 -15.62 6.95 19.54
C LEU A 188 -16.69 8.01 19.77
N ASP A 189 -17.83 7.63 20.34
CA ASP A 189 -18.98 8.52 20.51
C ASP A 189 -18.93 9.36 21.81
N LYS A 190 -18.52 8.73 22.91
CA LYS A 190 -18.67 9.27 24.29
C LYS A 190 -17.36 9.35 25.06
N GLY A 191 -16.23 9.00 24.43
CA GLY A 191 -14.91 9.04 25.05
C GLY A 191 -14.73 8.06 26.20
N LEU A 192 -13.69 8.29 27.01
CA LEU A 192 -13.29 7.40 28.11
C LEU A 192 -14.36 7.32 29.21
N ASP A 193 -14.98 8.44 29.57
CA ASP A 193 -16.01 8.46 30.62
C ASP A 193 -17.24 7.65 30.24
N GLY A 194 -17.63 7.70 28.95
CA GLY A 194 -18.70 6.87 28.41
C GLY A 194 -18.35 5.39 28.45
N LEU A 195 -17.11 5.04 28.12
CA LEU A 195 -16.62 3.67 28.13
C LEU A 195 -16.56 3.08 29.54
N VAL A 196 -16.09 3.85 30.53
CA VAL A 196 -16.07 3.44 31.96
C VAL A 196 -17.48 3.15 32.46
N ARG A 197 -18.44 4.02 32.15
CA ARG A 197 -19.85 3.82 32.52
C ARG A 197 -20.47 2.59 31.83
N ALA A 198 -20.16 2.37 30.55
CA ALA A 198 -20.70 1.27 29.78
C ALA A 198 -20.15 -0.10 30.25
N THR A 199 -18.84 -0.16 30.49
CA THR A 199 -18.15 -1.39 30.93
C THR A 199 -18.35 -1.70 32.42
N ARG A 200 -18.76 -0.72 33.22
CA ARG A 200 -18.88 -0.81 34.70
C ARG A 200 -17.57 -1.18 35.40
N LEU A 201 -16.43 -0.96 34.74
CA LEU A 201 -15.09 -1.15 35.30
C LEU A 201 -14.59 0.15 35.94
N SER A 202 -13.57 0.07 36.79
CA SER A 202 -12.90 1.27 37.30
C SER A 202 -12.11 1.96 36.18
N ALA A 203 -11.93 3.29 36.29
CA ALA A 203 -11.18 4.07 35.31
C ALA A 203 -9.74 3.56 35.13
N ASP A 204 -9.07 3.19 36.23
CA ASP A 204 -7.72 2.64 36.20
C ASP A 204 -7.65 1.32 35.41
N LYS A 205 -8.66 0.45 35.60
CA LYS A 205 -8.73 -0.84 34.91
C LYS A 205 -8.99 -0.66 33.42
N VAL A 206 -9.90 0.25 33.05
CA VAL A 206 -10.13 0.61 31.63
C VAL A 206 -8.85 1.17 31.00
N HIS A 207 -8.13 2.05 31.68
CA HIS A 207 -6.88 2.61 31.18
C HIS A 207 -5.81 1.53 30.97
N MET A 208 -5.66 0.60 31.92
CA MET A 208 -4.75 -0.54 31.81
C MET A 208 -5.09 -1.43 30.60
N LEU A 209 -6.37 -1.77 30.41
CA LEU A 209 -6.81 -2.61 29.29
C LEU A 209 -6.63 -1.89 27.93
N LEU A 210 -6.94 -0.60 27.86
CA LEU A 210 -6.68 0.21 26.65
C LEU A 210 -5.18 0.28 26.33
N LYS A 211 -4.32 0.36 27.35
CA LYS A 211 -2.87 0.32 27.15
C LYS A 211 -2.45 -1.00 26.53
N ARG A 212 -3.01 -2.14 26.95
CA ARG A 212 -2.78 -3.45 26.30
C ARG A 212 -3.23 -3.43 24.85
N LEU A 213 -4.45 -2.98 24.56
CA LEU A 213 -4.96 -2.88 23.19
C LEU A 213 -4.09 -2.03 22.25
N ARG A 214 -3.42 -0.99 22.76
CA ARG A 214 -2.53 -0.14 21.96
C ARG A 214 -1.24 -0.84 21.48
N HIS A 215 -0.88 -1.98 22.06
CA HIS A 215 0.28 -2.76 21.61
C HIS A 215 -0.06 -3.73 20.46
N LEU A 216 -1.36 -3.91 20.18
CA LEU A 216 -1.84 -4.73 19.07
C LEU A 216 -1.78 -3.96 17.75
N ASP A 217 -1.84 -4.69 16.63
CA ASP A 217 -1.80 -4.11 15.30
C ASP A 217 -3.23 -3.95 14.75
N PRO A 218 -3.80 -2.73 14.74
CA PRO A 218 -5.15 -2.54 14.24
C PRO A 218 -5.25 -2.70 12.71
N LYS A 219 -4.14 -2.72 11.96
CA LYS A 219 -4.15 -2.79 10.49
C LYS A 219 -3.11 -3.78 9.98
N PRO A 220 -3.29 -5.08 10.23
CA PRO A 220 -2.31 -6.10 9.84
C PRO A 220 -2.00 -6.10 8.33
N GLY A 221 -2.96 -5.72 7.49
CA GLY A 221 -2.76 -5.60 6.04
C GLY A 221 -1.76 -4.51 5.62
N ALA A 222 -1.53 -3.51 6.47
CA ALA A 222 -0.59 -2.42 6.19
C ALA A 222 0.87 -2.87 6.09
N ARG A 223 1.18 -4.07 6.61
CA ARG A 223 2.52 -4.68 6.50
C ARG A 223 2.88 -5.10 5.07
N PHE A 224 1.89 -5.21 4.19
CA PHE A 224 2.03 -5.62 2.80
C PHE A 224 1.81 -4.45 1.83
N LEU A 225 1.49 -3.27 2.36
CA LEU A 225 1.64 -2.05 1.59
C LEU A 225 3.15 -1.89 1.43
N ALA A 226 3.62 -2.00 0.18
CA ALA A 226 4.96 -1.55 -0.14
C ALA A 226 5.08 -0.13 0.38
N ASP A 227 6.14 0.13 1.15
CA ASP A 227 6.59 1.50 1.32
C ASP A 227 7.11 1.91 -0.06
N ASP A 228 6.21 2.33 -0.94
CA ASP A 228 6.53 3.30 -1.98
C ASP A 228 6.87 4.64 -1.27
N GLY A 229 7.72 4.60 -0.24
CA GLY A 229 8.65 5.68 -0.03
C GLY A 229 9.38 5.75 -1.36
N ASP A 230 9.04 6.78 -2.14
CA ASP A 230 9.58 7.16 -3.44
C ASP A 230 11.12 7.00 -3.49
N ILE A 231 11.62 5.76 -3.52
CA ILE A 231 12.95 5.44 -3.99
C ILE A 231 12.75 5.44 -5.49
N TYR A 232 12.77 6.64 -6.06
CA TYR A 232 12.95 6.82 -7.50
C TYR A 232 14.27 6.17 -7.87
N ARG A 233 14.21 4.87 -8.16
CA ARG A 233 15.26 4.20 -8.88
C ARG A 233 15.26 4.84 -10.27
N PRO A 234 16.37 5.42 -10.73
CA PRO A 234 16.37 6.11 -12.01
C PRO A 234 16.04 5.10 -13.11
N ASP A 235 14.92 5.31 -13.79
CA ASP A 235 14.49 4.50 -14.94
C ASP A 235 15.47 4.62 -16.14
N LEU A 236 16.38 5.59 -16.10
CA LEU A 236 17.44 5.78 -17.09
C LEU A 236 18.74 6.24 -16.43
N ILE A 237 19.83 5.59 -16.82
CA ILE A 237 21.19 6.05 -16.59
C ILE A 237 21.73 6.49 -17.95
N VAL A 238 21.93 7.80 -18.14
CA VAL A 238 22.53 8.34 -19.35
C VAL A 238 24.03 8.45 -19.13
N SER A 239 24.82 7.73 -19.91
CA SER A 239 26.26 7.89 -20.00
C SER A 239 26.63 8.55 -21.33
N TYR A 240 27.56 9.50 -21.28
CA TYR A 240 28.20 10.02 -22.49
C TYR A 240 29.38 9.10 -22.84
N LYS A 241 29.49 8.75 -24.12
CA LYS A 241 30.71 8.17 -24.67
C LYS A 241 31.61 9.32 -25.12
N ASP A 242 32.87 9.32 -24.67
CA ASP A 242 33.93 10.08 -25.33
C ASP A 242 34.20 9.51 -26.74
#